data_AF-A0A2K1PXY9-F1
#
_entry.id   AF-A0A2K1PXY9-F1
#
_cell.length_a   1.000
_cell.length_b   1.000
_cell.length_c   1.000
_cell.angle_alpha   90.00
_cell.angle_beta   90.00
_cell.angle_gamma   90.00
#
_symmetry.space_group_name_H-M   'P 1'
#
loop_
_entity.id
_entity.type
_entity.pdbx_description
1 polymer ?
#
loop_
_entity_poly.entity_id
_entity_poly.type
_entity_poly.pdbx_seq_one_letter_code
_entity_poly.pdbx_strand_id
1 'polypeptide(L)'
;MVSWFRRNKPEAAAPVPVETTHQPVAPLADAPSGVVANVSRDDEFADFAPAAAPGTSGWRQRLSGSGIARSLSGLFRRNPALDDDLLDEIETALITADVGVSATTALVDDLRARMNKREFADAAELFAALRGALIAILQPVSKPLLIDGSARPFVIVTVGVNGVGKTTTIGKLARKFRDERRSLMLAAGDTFRAAAVAQLQAWGERNDVQVVAQGQNADAAAVAFDAYQAAKARGVEVLIADTAGRLHTQGGLMEELAKIVRVLGRQSSDVPHEILMVIDGTTGQNAIAQVRAFSAKVPVSGLVVTKLDGTAKGGVVFALAREFGIPIRYAGIGERPEDLRVFDAATFVDALLPESLST
;
A
#
# COMPACT_ATOMS: atom_id res chain seq x y z
N MET A 1 87.67 -24.72 1.04
CA MET A 1 86.26 -24.34 0.83
C MET A 1 86.25 -22.98 0.11
N VAL A 2 86.67 -22.93 -1.16
CA VAL A 2 85.84 -22.75 -2.40
C VAL A 2 84.93 -21.52 -2.29
N SER A 3 85.33 -20.31 -2.72
CA SER A 3 85.43 -19.71 -4.08
C SER A 3 84.13 -19.06 -4.61
N TRP A 4 84.21 -17.72 -4.79
CA TRP A 4 83.66 -16.84 -5.86
C TRP A 4 82.21 -17.00 -6.37
N PHE A 5 81.43 -15.90 -6.38
CA PHE A 5 81.20 -15.01 -7.56
C PHE A 5 80.21 -13.86 -7.24
N ARG A 6 80.36 -12.75 -7.96
CA ARG A 6 79.70 -11.44 -7.83
C ARG A 6 78.80 -11.17 -9.06
N ARG A 7 77.86 -10.20 -8.94
CA ARG A 7 77.01 -9.52 -9.95
C ARG A 7 75.70 -10.25 -10.34
N ASN A 8 74.53 -9.61 -10.54
CA ASN A 8 74.16 -8.23 -10.92
C ASN A 8 72.74 -7.87 -10.40
N LYS A 9 72.47 -6.57 -10.22
CA LYS A 9 71.14 -5.95 -9.97
C LYS A 9 70.24 -6.01 -11.22
N PRO A 10 68.90 -6.16 -11.09
CA PRO A 10 67.97 -5.80 -12.15
C PRO A 10 67.45 -4.36 -12.02
N GLU A 11 67.24 -3.77 -13.18
CA GLU A 11 66.95 -2.36 -13.51
C GLU A 11 65.44 -2.08 -13.53
N ALA A 12 65.06 -0.83 -13.27
CA ALA A 12 63.68 -0.35 -13.20
C ALA A 12 63.07 -0.17 -14.60
N ALA A 13 61.86 -0.67 -14.81
CA ALA A 13 61.12 -0.52 -16.07
C ALA A 13 60.42 0.86 -16.15
N ALA A 14 60.63 1.54 -17.28
CA ALA A 14 60.01 2.81 -17.67
C ALA A 14 58.60 2.60 -18.26
N PRO A 15 57.72 3.63 -18.23
CA PRO A 15 56.32 3.51 -18.68
C PRO A 15 56.17 3.57 -20.21
N VAL A 16 55.19 2.82 -20.72
CA VAL A 16 54.82 2.71 -22.14
C VAL A 16 53.88 3.87 -22.55
N PRO A 17 54.05 4.50 -23.73
CA PRO A 17 53.15 5.56 -24.20
C PRO A 17 51.86 4.99 -24.79
N VAL A 18 50.72 5.65 -24.51
CA VAL A 18 49.42 5.34 -25.11
C VAL A 18 49.19 6.26 -26.32
N GLU A 19 49.17 5.68 -27.52
CA GLU A 19 48.76 6.38 -28.75
C GLU A 19 47.24 6.58 -28.78
N THR A 20 46.81 7.84 -28.85
CA THR A 20 45.43 8.23 -29.12
C THR A 20 45.15 8.17 -30.62
N THR A 21 44.37 7.19 -31.05
CA THR A 21 43.81 7.13 -32.41
C THR A 21 42.51 7.93 -32.46
N HIS A 22 42.53 9.08 -33.14
CA HIS A 22 41.33 9.84 -33.50
C HIS A 22 40.66 9.17 -34.72
N GLN A 23 39.49 8.55 -34.51
CA GLN A 23 38.58 8.20 -35.60
C GLN A 23 37.61 9.37 -35.87
N PRO A 24 37.39 9.76 -37.14
CA PRO A 24 36.44 10.82 -37.49
C PRO A 24 34.99 10.32 -37.35
N VAL A 25 34.16 11.12 -36.66
CA VAL A 25 32.73 10.88 -36.48
C VAL A 25 31.99 11.20 -37.79
N ALA A 26 31.30 10.22 -38.36
CA ALA A 26 30.43 10.40 -39.52
C ALA A 26 29.16 11.21 -39.13
N PRO A 27 28.63 12.07 -40.03
CA PRO A 27 27.45 12.86 -39.75
C PRO A 27 26.20 11.97 -39.70
N LEU A 28 25.43 12.07 -38.61
CA LEU A 28 24.11 11.45 -38.48
C LEU A 28 23.14 12.16 -39.43
N ALA A 29 22.62 11.38 -40.37
CA ALA A 29 21.60 11.78 -41.34
C ALA A 29 20.24 12.07 -40.68
N ASP A 30 19.48 12.95 -41.33
CA ASP A 30 18.11 13.34 -41.00
C ASP A 30 17.21 12.16 -40.68
N ALA A 31 16.56 12.21 -39.52
CA ALA A 31 15.48 11.31 -39.15
C ALA A 31 14.16 11.80 -39.79
N PRO A 32 13.29 10.90 -40.30
CA PRO A 32 12.08 11.29 -41.01
C PRO A 32 11.07 11.99 -40.11
N SER A 33 10.51 13.08 -40.60
CA SER A 33 9.28 13.67 -40.10
C SER A 33 8.11 12.73 -40.40
N GLY A 34 7.28 12.47 -39.39
CA GLY A 34 5.91 11.99 -39.55
C GLY A 34 5.66 10.52 -39.24
N VAL A 35 5.30 10.24 -37.97
CA VAL A 35 4.22 9.31 -37.62
C VAL A 35 3.56 9.85 -36.34
N VAL A 36 2.47 10.59 -36.51
CA VAL A 36 1.51 10.82 -35.41
C VAL A 36 0.83 9.47 -35.16
N ALA A 37 1.29 8.75 -34.15
CA ALA A 37 0.58 7.57 -33.66
C ALA A 37 -0.71 8.07 -33.00
N ASN A 38 -1.82 7.93 -33.74
CA ASN A 38 -3.16 8.10 -33.23
C ASN A 38 -3.42 6.97 -32.22
N VAL A 39 -3.15 7.24 -30.95
CA VAL A 39 -3.52 6.32 -29.86
C VAL A 39 -5.00 6.56 -29.61
N SER A 40 -5.84 5.67 -30.15
CA SER A 40 -7.27 5.61 -29.88
C SER A 40 -7.49 5.63 -28.35
N ARG A 41 -8.24 6.62 -27.87
CA ARG A 41 -8.44 6.94 -26.45
C ARG A 41 -9.49 6.05 -25.75
N ASP A 42 -10.02 5.03 -26.41
CA ASP A 42 -11.32 4.46 -26.04
C ASP A 42 -11.29 3.01 -25.52
N ASP A 43 -10.15 2.30 -25.51
CA ASP A 43 -10.16 0.84 -25.23
C ASP A 43 -9.67 0.41 -23.82
N GLU A 44 -9.15 1.29 -22.96
CA GLU A 44 -8.72 0.92 -21.59
C GLU A 44 -9.71 1.32 -20.47
N PHE A 45 -10.84 1.96 -20.79
CA PHE A 45 -11.78 2.46 -19.78
C PHE A 45 -13.24 2.29 -20.23
N ALA A 46 -13.68 1.04 -20.39
CA ALA A 46 -15.07 0.73 -20.71
C ALA A 46 -16.06 1.19 -19.62
N ASP A 47 -17.22 1.65 -20.09
CA ASP A 47 -18.39 2.17 -19.35
C ASP A 47 -18.70 1.45 -18.02
N PHE A 48 -18.72 2.21 -16.93
CA PHE A 48 -19.14 1.74 -15.61
C PHE A 48 -20.64 1.98 -15.40
N ALA A 49 -21.46 0.94 -15.60
CA ALA A 49 -22.86 0.94 -15.21
C ALA A 49 -23.01 1.11 -13.67
N PRO A 50 -24.03 1.83 -13.18
CA PRO A 50 -24.23 2.00 -11.75
C PRO A 50 -24.75 0.68 -11.14
N ALA A 51 -24.08 0.14 -10.10
CA ALA A 51 -24.66 -0.95 -9.33
C ALA A 51 -24.21 -1.01 -7.85
N ALA A 52 -25.24 -1.20 -7.03
CA ALA A 52 -25.34 -1.51 -5.59
C ALA A 52 -24.96 -0.41 -4.58
N ALA A 53 -25.94 -0.07 -3.75
CA ALA A 53 -25.87 0.88 -2.63
C ALA A 53 -24.80 0.48 -1.60
N PRO A 54 -24.22 1.45 -0.85
CA PRO A 54 -23.21 1.18 0.16
C PRO A 54 -23.85 0.40 1.32
N GLY A 55 -23.51 -0.88 1.41
CA GLY A 55 -23.97 -1.80 2.46
C GLY A 55 -23.00 -2.96 2.65
N THR A 56 -23.16 -3.70 3.75
CA THR A 56 -22.41 -4.92 4.10
C THR A 56 -22.40 -5.98 2.99
N SER A 57 -23.41 -5.98 2.13
CA SER A 57 -23.53 -6.86 0.95
C SER A 57 -22.35 -6.70 -0.02
N GLY A 58 -21.81 -5.50 -0.20
CA GLY A 58 -20.70 -5.25 -1.14
C GLY A 58 -19.36 -5.79 -0.65
N TRP A 59 -19.09 -5.76 0.66
CA TRP A 59 -17.88 -6.34 1.25
C TRP A 59 -17.92 -7.86 1.18
N ARG A 60 -19.05 -8.46 1.61
CA ARG A 60 -19.21 -9.90 1.57
C ARG A 60 -19.17 -10.45 0.17
N GLN A 61 -19.90 -9.88 -0.79
CA GLN A 61 -19.88 -10.36 -2.17
C GLN A 61 -18.47 -10.41 -2.76
N ARG A 62 -17.57 -9.54 -2.30
CA ARG A 62 -16.21 -9.42 -2.83
C ARG A 62 -15.16 -10.19 -2.04
N LEU A 63 -15.40 -10.48 -0.76
CA LEU A 63 -14.46 -11.20 0.10
C LEU A 63 -14.93 -12.62 0.48
N SER A 64 -16.20 -12.98 0.25
CA SER A 64 -16.76 -14.31 0.59
C SER A 64 -16.13 -15.45 -0.21
N GLY A 65 -15.45 -15.15 -1.32
CA GLY A 65 -14.63 -16.10 -2.09
C GLY A 65 -13.24 -16.38 -1.49
N SER A 66 -12.84 -15.65 -0.43
CA SER A 66 -11.52 -15.78 0.20
C SER A 66 -11.28 -17.21 0.72
N GLY A 67 -10.03 -17.68 0.62
CA GLY A 67 -9.65 -19.03 1.02
C GLY A 67 -9.93 -19.34 2.50
N ILE A 68 -9.89 -18.31 3.35
CA ILE A 68 -10.17 -18.37 4.79
C ILE A 68 -11.63 -18.78 5.05
N ALA A 69 -12.58 -18.05 4.44
CA ALA A 69 -14.00 -18.28 4.65
C ALA A 69 -14.39 -19.72 4.30
N ARG A 70 -13.88 -20.21 3.15
CA ARG A 70 -14.10 -21.58 2.68
C ARG A 70 -13.41 -22.62 3.57
N SER A 71 -12.17 -22.37 3.99
CA SER A 71 -11.43 -23.26 4.88
C SER A 71 -12.17 -23.44 6.20
N LEU A 72 -12.42 -22.34 6.93
CA LEU A 72 -13.06 -22.35 8.23
C LEU A 72 -14.47 -22.95 8.17
N SER A 73 -15.29 -22.60 7.18
CA SER A 73 -16.62 -23.23 7.02
C SER A 73 -16.53 -24.75 6.87
N GLY A 74 -15.50 -25.24 6.16
CA GLY A 74 -15.30 -26.66 5.96
C GLY A 74 -14.80 -27.39 7.20
N LEU A 75 -14.09 -26.72 8.12
CA LEU A 75 -13.60 -27.34 9.37
C LEU A 75 -14.75 -27.57 10.34
N PHE A 76 -15.52 -26.53 10.65
CA PHE A 76 -16.66 -26.60 11.58
C PHE A 76 -17.77 -27.55 11.12
N ARG A 77 -17.85 -27.88 9.82
CA ARG A 77 -18.76 -28.91 9.29
C ARG A 77 -18.23 -30.33 9.43
N ARG A 78 -16.91 -30.51 9.29
CA ARG A 78 -16.26 -31.83 9.32
C ARG A 78 -16.02 -32.31 10.74
N ASN A 79 -15.70 -31.38 11.64
CA ASN A 79 -15.48 -31.66 13.05
C ASN A 79 -16.40 -30.80 13.94
N PRO A 80 -17.62 -31.28 14.26
CA PRO A 80 -18.54 -30.57 15.14
C PRO A 80 -18.16 -30.71 16.63
N ALA A 81 -17.18 -31.54 16.96
CA ALA A 81 -16.73 -31.72 18.34
C ALA A 81 -15.87 -30.53 18.78
N LEU A 82 -16.08 -30.09 20.02
CA LEU A 82 -15.23 -29.09 20.67
C LEU A 82 -14.01 -29.80 21.26
N ASP A 83 -13.01 -30.05 20.42
CA ASP A 83 -11.76 -30.71 20.81
C ASP A 83 -10.52 -29.93 20.37
N ASP A 84 -9.35 -30.39 20.84
CA ASP A 84 -8.06 -29.77 20.50
C ASP A 84 -7.75 -29.90 19.00
N ASP A 85 -8.20 -30.97 18.33
CA ASP A 85 -8.02 -31.17 16.90
C ASP A 85 -8.69 -30.04 16.09
N LEU A 86 -9.91 -29.63 16.45
CA LEU A 86 -10.58 -28.48 15.84
C LEU A 86 -9.78 -27.18 16.00
N LEU A 87 -9.20 -26.95 17.19
CA LEU A 87 -8.40 -25.74 17.45
C LEU A 87 -7.10 -25.73 16.65
N ASP A 88 -6.44 -26.88 16.50
CA ASP A 88 -5.23 -27.02 15.70
C ASP A 88 -5.50 -26.82 14.19
N GLU A 89 -6.66 -27.27 13.70
CA GLU A 89 -7.11 -26.99 12.33
C GLU A 89 -7.40 -25.49 12.12
N ILE A 90 -8.02 -24.82 13.10
CA ILE A 90 -8.25 -23.37 13.08
C ILE A 90 -6.91 -22.62 13.05
N GLU A 91 -5.95 -23.01 13.89
CA GLU A 91 -4.60 -22.42 13.89
C GLU A 91 -3.95 -22.54 12.51
N THR A 92 -3.97 -23.73 11.92
CA THR A 92 -3.40 -24.00 10.60
C THR A 92 -4.07 -23.14 9.52
N ALA A 93 -5.39 -23.01 9.55
CA ALA A 93 -6.15 -22.20 8.60
C ALA A 93 -5.79 -20.69 8.71
N LEU A 94 -5.69 -20.15 9.92
CA LEU A 94 -5.35 -18.76 10.16
C LEU A 94 -3.89 -18.44 9.78
N ILE A 95 -2.94 -19.35 10.05
CA ILE A 95 -1.54 -19.17 9.62
C ILE A 95 -1.43 -19.19 8.10
N THR A 96 -2.08 -20.17 7.44
CA THR A 96 -2.08 -20.29 5.97
C THR A 96 -2.65 -19.04 5.28
N ALA A 97 -3.56 -18.37 5.98
CA ALA A 97 -4.19 -17.13 5.57
C ALA A 97 -3.36 -15.86 5.77
N ASP A 98 -2.10 -15.98 6.21
CA ASP A 98 -1.20 -14.88 6.54
C ASP A 98 -1.68 -14.01 7.74
N VAL A 99 -2.51 -14.53 8.66
CA VAL A 99 -2.86 -13.85 9.94
C VAL A 99 -1.62 -13.61 10.82
N GLY A 100 -0.61 -14.47 10.65
CA GLY A 100 0.65 -14.44 11.38
C GLY A 100 0.66 -15.40 12.57
N VAL A 101 1.82 -16.02 12.80
CA VAL A 101 2.01 -17.05 13.84
C VAL A 101 1.69 -16.49 15.23
N SER A 102 2.31 -15.37 15.61
CA SER A 102 2.11 -14.78 16.94
C SER A 102 0.65 -14.37 17.21
N ALA A 103 -0.03 -13.81 16.20
CA ALA A 103 -1.44 -13.46 16.24
C ALA A 103 -2.32 -14.69 16.46
N THR A 104 -2.07 -15.73 15.67
CA THR A 104 -2.86 -16.95 15.66
C THR A 104 -2.68 -17.76 16.95
N THR A 105 -1.43 -18.04 17.36
CA THR A 105 -1.16 -18.85 18.55
C THR A 105 -1.78 -18.23 19.80
N ALA A 106 -1.64 -16.91 20.00
CA ALA A 106 -2.25 -16.24 21.15
C ALA A 106 -3.79 -16.32 21.14
N LEU A 107 -4.41 -16.27 19.96
CA LEU A 107 -5.85 -16.39 19.82
C LEU A 107 -6.30 -17.82 20.13
N VAL A 108 -5.61 -18.82 19.58
CA VAL A 108 -5.96 -20.23 19.73
C VAL A 108 -5.72 -20.71 21.17
N ASP A 109 -4.66 -20.25 21.82
CA ASP A 109 -4.41 -20.54 23.24
C ASP A 109 -5.50 -19.98 24.15
N ASP A 110 -6.02 -18.79 23.88
CA ASP A 110 -7.16 -18.23 24.61
C ASP A 110 -8.42 -19.09 24.41
N LEU A 111 -8.73 -19.45 23.16
CA LEU A 111 -9.86 -20.33 22.86
C LEU A 111 -9.72 -21.70 23.54
N ARG A 112 -8.52 -22.30 23.53
CA ARG A 112 -8.23 -23.57 24.20
C ARG A 112 -8.44 -23.48 25.71
N ALA A 113 -7.97 -22.39 26.33
CA ALA A 113 -8.17 -22.16 27.76
C ALA A 113 -9.65 -22.03 28.14
N ARG A 114 -10.45 -21.35 27.31
CA ARG A 114 -11.90 -21.17 27.52
C ARG A 114 -12.68 -22.47 27.26
N MET A 115 -12.28 -23.25 26.26
CA MET A 115 -12.84 -24.57 25.97
C MET A 115 -12.61 -25.54 27.13
N ASN A 116 -11.40 -25.58 27.69
CA ASN A 116 -11.07 -26.41 28.86
C ASN A 116 -11.88 -26.05 30.12
N LYS A 117 -12.32 -24.80 30.24
CA LYS A 117 -13.23 -24.34 31.30
C LYS A 117 -14.71 -24.61 31.00
N ARG A 118 -15.03 -25.23 29.86
CA ARG A 118 -16.40 -25.49 29.38
C ARG A 118 -17.22 -24.22 29.21
N GLU A 119 -16.59 -23.15 28.71
CA GLU A 119 -17.27 -21.88 28.43
C GLU A 119 -18.08 -21.88 27.12
N PHE A 120 -17.96 -22.93 26.30
CA PHE A 120 -18.69 -23.08 25.03
C PHE A 120 -19.65 -24.26 25.13
N ALA A 121 -20.93 -24.02 24.85
CA ALA A 121 -21.95 -25.05 24.78
C ALA A 121 -21.85 -25.87 23.48
N ASP A 122 -21.46 -25.23 22.37
CA ASP A 122 -21.36 -25.84 21.06
C ASP A 122 -20.31 -25.15 20.15
N ALA A 123 -20.14 -25.70 18.94
CA ALA A 123 -19.23 -25.17 17.93
C ALA A 123 -19.63 -23.77 17.42
N ALA A 124 -20.91 -23.39 17.51
CA ALA A 124 -21.37 -22.07 17.10
C ALA A 124 -20.93 -20.99 18.11
N GLU A 125 -20.96 -21.29 19.41
CA GLU A 125 -20.41 -20.41 20.44
C GLU A 125 -18.89 -20.25 20.33
N LEU A 126 -18.15 -21.34 20.05
CA LEU A 126 -16.72 -21.26 19.76
C LEU A 126 -16.44 -20.38 18.52
N PHE A 127 -17.20 -20.55 17.45
CA PHE A 127 -17.08 -19.73 16.24
C PHE A 127 -17.38 -18.25 16.51
N ALA A 128 -18.41 -17.95 17.30
CA ALA A 128 -18.71 -16.59 17.72
C ALA A 128 -17.58 -15.97 18.57
N ALA A 129 -16.94 -16.78 19.43
CA ALA A 129 -15.78 -16.36 20.21
C ALA A 129 -14.56 -16.09 19.32
N LEU A 130 -14.26 -16.96 18.35
CA LEU A 130 -13.22 -16.75 17.33
C LEU A 130 -13.45 -15.43 16.59
N ARG A 131 -14.68 -15.20 16.11
CA ARG A 131 -15.07 -13.94 15.45
C ARG A 131 -14.79 -12.74 16.36
N GLY A 132 -15.23 -12.79 17.63
CA GLY A 132 -15.01 -11.72 18.59
C GLY A 132 -13.52 -11.43 18.82
N ALA A 133 -12.69 -12.47 18.95
CA ALA A 133 -11.25 -12.35 19.11
C ALA A 133 -10.58 -11.70 17.90
N LEU A 134 -10.96 -12.10 16.67
CA LEU A 134 -10.46 -11.50 15.43
C LEU A 134 -10.83 -10.01 15.34
N ILE A 135 -12.08 -9.64 15.67
CA ILE A 135 -12.50 -8.23 15.70
C ILE A 135 -11.68 -7.45 16.72
N ALA A 136 -11.44 -8.02 17.91
CA ALA A 136 -10.69 -7.36 18.97
C ALA A 136 -9.24 -7.03 18.57
N ILE A 137 -8.61 -7.85 17.72
CA ILE A 137 -7.27 -7.56 17.17
C ILE A 137 -7.30 -6.31 16.27
N LEU A 138 -8.36 -6.14 15.48
CA LEU A 138 -8.46 -5.08 14.47
C LEU A 138 -9.09 -3.79 14.98
N GLN A 139 -9.91 -3.85 16.03
CA GLN A 139 -10.64 -2.70 16.56
C GLN A 139 -9.74 -1.49 16.90
N PRO A 140 -8.54 -1.66 17.51
CA PRO A 140 -7.67 -0.53 17.85
C PRO A 140 -7.14 0.25 16.63
N VAL A 141 -7.07 -0.41 15.47
CA VAL A 141 -6.56 0.17 14.22
C VAL A 141 -7.69 0.54 13.24
N SER A 142 -8.94 0.14 13.49
CA SER A 142 -10.09 0.53 12.69
C SER A 142 -10.51 1.97 13.02
N LYS A 143 -9.77 2.92 12.43
CA LYS A 143 -9.98 4.37 12.63
C LYS A 143 -10.07 5.08 11.29
N PRO A 144 -11.21 5.71 10.96
CA PRO A 144 -11.34 6.45 9.70
C PRO A 144 -10.33 7.59 9.63
N LEU A 145 -10.03 8.04 8.41
CA LEU A 145 -9.28 9.27 8.20
C LEU A 145 -10.17 10.46 8.58
N LEU A 146 -9.72 11.28 9.52
CA LEU A 146 -10.41 12.49 9.95
C LEU A 146 -9.70 13.70 9.34
N ILE A 147 -10.41 14.44 8.50
CA ILE A 147 -9.91 15.69 7.90
C ILE A 147 -10.35 16.83 8.81
N ASP A 148 -9.39 17.42 9.52
CA ASP A 148 -9.61 18.63 10.32
C ASP A 148 -9.93 19.81 9.41
N GLY A 149 -11.10 20.44 9.59
CA GLY A 149 -11.52 21.58 8.78
C GLY A 149 -10.75 22.88 9.05
N SER A 150 -9.99 22.95 10.15
CA SER A 150 -9.08 24.05 10.47
C SER A 150 -7.76 23.96 9.71
N ALA A 151 -7.35 22.75 9.32
CA ALA A 151 -6.20 22.50 8.45
C ALA A 151 -6.58 22.79 6.99
N ARG A 152 -6.09 23.91 6.44
CA ARG A 152 -6.37 24.32 5.05
C ARG A 152 -5.08 24.73 4.33
N PRO A 153 -4.45 23.83 3.55
CA PRO A 153 -4.90 22.48 3.24
C PRO A 153 -4.57 21.43 4.33
N PHE A 154 -5.45 20.45 4.51
CA PHE A 154 -5.11 19.16 5.12
C PHE A 154 -4.26 18.36 4.12
N VAL A 155 -3.03 18.06 4.50
CA VAL A 155 -2.00 17.49 3.59
C VAL A 155 -1.86 16.00 3.84
N ILE A 156 -2.12 15.21 2.79
CA ILE A 156 -1.94 13.76 2.73
C ILE A 156 -0.76 13.45 1.81
N VAL A 157 0.27 12.77 2.32
CA VAL A 157 1.37 12.24 1.50
C VAL A 157 1.15 10.74 1.33
N THR A 158 0.95 10.29 0.10
CA THR A 158 0.70 8.88 -0.21
C THR A 158 2.01 8.18 -0.52
N VAL A 159 2.34 7.13 0.23
CA VAL A 159 3.60 6.38 0.08
C VAL A 159 3.36 4.89 -0.15
N GLY A 160 4.38 4.16 -0.59
CA GLY A 160 4.30 2.72 -0.84
C GLY A 160 5.03 2.31 -2.12
N VAL A 161 5.19 1.00 -2.34
CA VAL A 161 5.99 0.51 -3.46
C VAL A 161 5.22 0.54 -4.79
N ASN A 162 5.89 0.28 -5.90
CA ASN A 162 5.24 0.22 -7.21
C ASN A 162 4.26 -0.96 -7.29
N GLY A 163 3.15 -0.78 -8.00
CA GLY A 163 2.17 -1.85 -8.24
C GLY A 163 1.18 -2.13 -7.11
N VAL A 164 1.33 -1.50 -5.93
CA VAL A 164 0.39 -1.65 -4.80
C VAL A 164 -0.90 -0.84 -4.94
N GLY A 165 -1.02 -0.02 -6.00
CA GLY A 165 -2.22 0.78 -6.27
C GLY A 165 -2.22 2.18 -5.65
N LYS A 166 -1.07 2.83 -5.45
CA LYS A 166 -0.98 4.23 -4.94
C LYS A 166 -1.79 5.23 -5.76
N THR A 167 -1.42 5.44 -7.02
CA THR A 167 -2.07 6.42 -7.90
C THR A 167 -3.56 6.10 -8.09
N THR A 168 -3.92 4.82 -8.16
CA THR A 168 -5.32 4.38 -8.15
C THR A 168 -6.03 4.79 -6.86
N THR A 169 -5.44 4.55 -5.70
CA THR A 169 -5.98 4.96 -4.39
C THR A 169 -6.18 6.48 -4.32
N ILE A 170 -5.23 7.27 -4.81
CA ILE A 170 -5.33 8.73 -4.89
C ILE A 170 -6.52 9.13 -5.76
N GLY A 171 -6.70 8.52 -6.93
CA GLY A 171 -7.85 8.76 -7.79
C GLY A 171 -9.20 8.45 -7.13
N LYS A 172 -9.28 7.34 -6.39
CA LYS A 172 -10.49 6.96 -5.63
C LYS A 172 -10.76 7.90 -4.46
N LEU A 173 -9.73 8.32 -3.72
CA LEU A 173 -9.85 9.35 -2.68
C LEU A 173 -10.29 10.70 -3.28
N ALA A 174 -9.75 11.06 -4.44
CA ALA A 174 -10.13 12.29 -5.13
C ALA A 174 -11.62 12.29 -5.47
N ARG A 175 -12.12 11.19 -6.04
CA ARG A 175 -13.55 11.02 -6.29
C ARG A 175 -14.37 11.12 -5.00
N LYS A 176 -13.97 10.39 -3.96
CA LYS A 176 -14.65 10.38 -2.65
C LYS A 176 -14.76 11.79 -2.05
N PHE A 177 -13.67 12.55 -2.01
CA PHE A 177 -13.68 13.90 -1.44
C PHE A 177 -14.48 14.89 -2.30
N ARG A 178 -14.52 14.70 -3.62
CA ARG A 178 -15.40 15.47 -4.52
C ARG A 178 -16.87 15.15 -4.30
N ASP A 179 -17.23 13.89 -4.11
CA ASP A 179 -18.59 13.47 -3.75
C ASP A 179 -19.01 14.03 -2.38
N GLU A 180 -18.05 14.22 -1.45
CA GLU A 180 -18.22 14.94 -0.18
C GLU A 180 -18.22 16.48 -0.31
N ARG A 181 -18.12 17.02 -1.54
CA ARG A 181 -18.05 18.46 -1.87
C ARG A 181 -16.87 19.20 -1.22
N ARG A 182 -15.77 18.51 -0.95
CA ARG A 182 -14.52 19.13 -0.48
C ARG A 182 -13.71 19.66 -1.67
N SER A 183 -13.11 20.82 -1.49
CA SER A 183 -12.11 21.32 -2.43
C SER A 183 -10.80 20.52 -2.31
N LEU A 184 -10.24 20.10 -3.44
CA LEU A 184 -9.09 19.21 -3.50
C LEU A 184 -8.06 19.68 -4.53
N MET A 185 -6.78 19.44 -4.25
CA MET A 185 -5.66 19.55 -5.18
C MET A 185 -4.80 18.30 -5.11
N LEU A 186 -4.21 17.89 -6.24
CA LEU A 186 -3.26 16.77 -6.32
C LEU A 186 -1.86 17.27 -6.65
N ALA A 187 -0.84 16.60 -6.13
CA ALA A 187 0.56 16.85 -6.48
C ALA A 187 1.20 15.59 -7.10
N ALA A 188 1.75 15.73 -8.30
CA ALA A 188 2.37 14.64 -9.05
C ALA A 188 3.84 14.44 -8.65
N GLY A 189 4.08 13.86 -7.48
CA GLY A 189 5.43 13.63 -6.95
C GLY A 189 6.15 12.37 -7.45
N ASP A 190 5.51 11.47 -8.23
CA ASP A 190 6.22 10.41 -8.97
C ASP A 190 6.83 10.99 -10.27
N THR A 191 7.76 11.93 -10.11
CA THR A 191 8.35 12.73 -11.21
C THR A 191 9.25 11.92 -12.16
N PHE A 192 9.67 10.73 -11.73
CA PHE A 192 10.52 9.84 -12.51
C PHE A 192 9.73 9.08 -13.58
N ARG A 193 8.44 8.81 -13.33
CA ARG A 193 7.58 8.05 -14.23
C ARG A 193 6.61 8.99 -14.93
N ALA A 194 6.93 9.37 -16.17
CA ALA A 194 6.06 10.20 -17.01
C ALA A 194 4.62 9.63 -17.11
N ALA A 195 4.49 8.30 -17.20
CA ALA A 195 3.18 7.64 -17.20
C ALA A 195 2.41 7.80 -15.88
N ALA A 196 3.09 7.87 -14.73
CA ALA A 196 2.43 8.08 -13.44
C ALA A 196 1.89 9.52 -13.32
N VAL A 197 2.65 10.51 -13.78
CA VAL A 197 2.21 11.90 -13.87
C VAL A 197 0.99 12.01 -14.79
N ALA A 198 1.05 11.44 -15.99
CA ALA A 198 -0.07 11.44 -16.94
C ALA A 198 -1.31 10.73 -16.38
N GLN A 199 -1.12 9.60 -15.68
CA GLN A 199 -2.20 8.87 -15.02
C GLN A 199 -2.87 9.73 -13.93
N LEU A 200 -2.09 10.43 -13.10
CA LEU A 200 -2.63 11.30 -12.07
C LEU A 200 -3.36 12.51 -12.67
N GLN A 201 -2.84 13.08 -13.77
CA GLN A 201 -3.50 14.16 -14.52
C GLN A 201 -4.85 13.72 -15.09
N ALA A 202 -4.93 12.52 -15.67
CA ALA A 202 -6.20 11.96 -16.16
C ALA A 202 -7.22 11.76 -15.01
N TRP A 203 -6.76 11.33 -13.83
CA TRP A 203 -7.61 11.28 -12.63
C TRP A 203 -8.07 12.67 -12.18
N GLY A 204 -7.21 13.68 -12.26
CA GLY A 204 -7.56 15.07 -11.97
C GLY A 204 -8.63 15.61 -12.92
N GLU A 205 -8.42 15.45 -14.23
CA GLU A 205 -9.36 15.88 -15.28
C GLU A 205 -10.73 15.22 -15.10
N ARG A 206 -10.78 13.89 -14.89
CA ARG A 206 -12.03 13.14 -14.68
C ARG A 206 -12.82 13.60 -13.44
N ASN A 207 -12.14 14.12 -12.42
CA ASN A 207 -12.77 14.55 -11.17
C ASN A 207 -12.92 16.07 -11.04
N ASP A 208 -12.55 16.84 -12.06
CA ASP A 208 -12.48 18.31 -12.00
C ASP A 208 -11.62 18.78 -10.80
N VAL A 209 -10.41 18.22 -10.72
CA VAL A 209 -9.42 18.45 -9.66
C VAL A 209 -8.11 18.88 -10.30
N GLN A 210 -7.57 20.00 -9.82
CA GLN A 210 -6.30 20.50 -10.31
C GLN A 210 -5.14 19.60 -9.87
N VAL A 211 -4.22 19.32 -10.81
CA VAL A 211 -2.98 18.59 -10.56
C VAL A 211 -1.79 19.53 -10.74
N VAL A 212 -0.96 19.64 -9.71
CA VAL A 212 0.33 20.33 -9.76
C VAL A 212 1.39 19.32 -10.16
N ALA A 213 2.06 19.58 -11.27
CA ALA A 213 3.14 18.76 -11.80
C ALA A 213 4.25 19.67 -12.32
N GLN A 214 5.48 19.16 -12.28
CA GLN A 214 6.65 19.78 -12.92
C GLN A 214 7.16 18.85 -14.05
N GLY A 215 8.28 19.22 -14.68
CA GLY A 215 8.91 18.40 -15.72
C GLY A 215 9.39 17.03 -15.21
N GLN A 216 9.72 16.13 -16.14
CA GLN A 216 10.28 14.83 -15.80
C GLN A 216 11.59 14.98 -15.02
N ASN A 217 11.81 14.12 -14.01
CA ASN A 217 12.95 14.17 -13.09
C ASN A 217 13.02 15.43 -12.22
N ALA A 218 11.92 16.18 -12.10
CA ALA A 218 11.82 17.24 -11.12
C ALA A 218 11.97 16.71 -9.68
N ASP A 219 12.40 17.58 -8.78
CA ASP A 219 12.49 17.25 -7.36
C ASP A 219 11.09 17.08 -6.77
N ALA A 220 10.73 15.86 -6.35
CA ALA A 220 9.40 15.56 -5.80
C ALA A 220 9.06 16.44 -4.59
N ALA A 221 10.06 16.82 -3.78
CA ALA A 221 9.87 17.72 -2.65
C ALA A 221 9.54 19.16 -3.09
N ALA A 222 10.07 19.60 -4.24
CA ALA A 222 9.72 20.89 -4.84
C ALA A 222 8.28 20.87 -5.39
N VAL A 223 7.87 19.78 -6.05
CA VAL A 223 6.49 19.61 -6.52
C VAL A 223 5.50 19.66 -5.36
N ALA A 224 5.79 18.93 -4.27
CA ALA A 224 4.95 18.93 -3.07
C ALA A 224 4.86 20.31 -2.41
N PHE A 225 5.98 21.05 -2.36
CA PHE A 225 6.03 22.41 -1.83
C PHE A 225 5.19 23.37 -2.67
N ASP A 226 5.36 23.37 -3.99
CA ASP A 226 4.61 24.25 -4.89
C ASP A 226 3.11 23.96 -4.83
N ALA A 227 2.74 22.67 -4.75
CA ALA A 227 1.36 22.26 -4.57
C ALA A 227 0.77 22.73 -3.24
N TYR A 228 1.54 22.67 -2.16
CA TYR A 228 1.14 23.22 -0.87
C TYR A 228 0.89 24.73 -0.93
N GLN A 229 1.81 25.49 -1.54
CA GLN A 229 1.62 26.94 -1.69
C GLN A 229 0.41 27.29 -2.55
N ALA A 230 0.22 26.56 -3.66
CA ALA A 230 -0.93 26.75 -4.54
C ALA A 230 -2.25 26.41 -3.83
N ALA A 231 -2.30 25.31 -3.08
CA ALA A 231 -3.47 24.91 -2.30
C ALA A 231 -3.80 25.93 -1.20
N LYS A 232 -2.79 26.40 -0.47
CA LYS A 232 -2.93 27.45 0.56
C LYS A 232 -3.44 28.77 -0.03
N ALA A 233 -2.85 29.23 -1.13
CA ALA A 233 -3.26 30.48 -1.79
C ALA A 233 -4.69 30.44 -2.33
N ARG A 234 -5.18 29.25 -2.72
CA ARG A 234 -6.53 29.03 -3.23
C ARG A 234 -7.55 28.63 -2.16
N GLY A 235 -7.12 28.49 -0.90
CA GLY A 235 -7.99 28.06 0.19
C GLY A 235 -8.54 26.65 0.03
N VAL A 236 -7.80 25.76 -0.65
CA VAL A 236 -8.20 24.36 -0.87
C VAL A 236 -8.18 23.59 0.46
N GLU A 237 -9.18 22.76 0.70
CA GLU A 237 -9.33 21.99 1.94
C GLU A 237 -8.37 20.81 2.02
N VAL A 238 -8.13 20.10 0.92
CA VAL A 238 -7.31 18.88 0.92
C VAL A 238 -6.24 18.94 -0.17
N LEU A 239 -5.02 18.56 0.18
CA LEU A 239 -3.92 18.33 -0.76
C LEU A 239 -3.48 16.87 -0.65
N ILE A 240 -3.48 16.12 -1.76
CA ILE A 240 -2.92 14.77 -1.81
C ILE A 240 -1.68 14.77 -2.71
N ALA A 241 -0.53 14.41 -2.13
CA ALA A 241 0.71 14.24 -2.86
C ALA A 241 0.95 12.75 -3.19
N ASP A 242 1.13 12.44 -4.47
CA ASP A 242 1.68 11.15 -4.92
C ASP A 242 3.20 11.14 -4.74
N THR A 243 3.80 9.96 -4.59
CA THR A 243 5.25 9.80 -4.46
C THR A 243 5.76 8.62 -5.30
N ALA A 244 7.05 8.62 -5.60
CA ALA A 244 7.71 7.45 -6.17
C ALA A 244 7.55 6.19 -5.28
N GLY A 245 7.65 5.00 -5.90
CA GLY A 245 7.54 3.71 -5.20
C GLY A 245 8.62 2.67 -5.53
N ARG A 246 9.77 3.11 -6.06
CA ARG A 246 10.84 2.20 -6.50
C ARG A 246 11.60 1.60 -5.30
N LEU A 247 11.13 0.48 -4.76
CA LEU A 247 11.77 -0.17 -3.62
C LEU A 247 13.16 -0.74 -3.94
N HIS A 248 13.45 -1.12 -5.20
CA HIS A 248 14.75 -1.70 -5.58
C HIS A 248 15.94 -0.74 -5.38
N THR A 249 15.69 0.55 -5.17
CA THR A 249 16.67 1.56 -4.76
C THR A 249 16.39 2.05 -3.34
N GLN A 250 16.29 1.12 -2.38
CA GLN A 250 15.79 1.36 -1.01
C GLN A 250 16.37 2.62 -0.34
N GLY A 251 17.66 2.91 -0.51
CA GLY A 251 18.30 4.11 0.05
C GLY A 251 17.72 5.42 -0.52
N GLY A 252 17.78 5.59 -1.85
CA GLY A 252 17.36 6.82 -2.52
C GLY A 252 15.86 7.11 -2.36
N LEU A 253 15.01 6.09 -2.43
CA LEU A 253 13.56 6.27 -2.23
C LEU A 253 13.25 6.80 -0.83
N MET A 254 13.86 6.20 0.20
CA MET A 254 13.60 6.61 1.59
C MET A 254 14.10 8.02 1.87
N GLU A 255 15.24 8.41 1.31
CA GLU A 255 15.77 9.77 1.42
C GLU A 255 14.87 10.80 0.73
N GLU A 256 14.33 10.46 -0.44
CA GLU A 256 13.37 11.30 -1.16
C GLU A 256 12.09 11.51 -0.35
N LEU A 257 11.52 10.43 0.20
CA LEU A 257 10.33 10.51 1.07
C LEU A 257 10.59 11.36 2.32
N ALA A 258 11.71 11.13 3.00
CA ALA A 258 12.10 11.93 4.16
C ALA A 258 12.31 13.41 3.78
N LYS A 259 12.82 13.70 2.57
CA LYS A 259 12.95 15.05 2.05
C LYS A 259 11.60 15.72 1.83
N ILE A 260 10.62 15.03 1.24
CA ILE A 260 9.25 15.55 1.06
C ILE A 260 8.64 15.93 2.42
N VAL A 261 8.67 15.02 3.39
CA VAL A 261 8.14 15.26 4.75
C VAL A 261 8.84 16.45 5.40
N ARG A 262 10.17 16.52 5.32
CA ARG A 262 10.95 17.63 5.89
C ARG A 262 10.64 18.98 5.23
N VAL A 263 10.47 19.03 3.91
CA VAL A 263 10.16 20.27 3.19
C VAL A 263 8.76 20.77 3.54
N LEU A 264 7.78 19.85 3.59
CA LEU A 264 6.42 20.16 4.02
C LEU A 264 6.35 20.60 5.49
N GLY A 265 7.07 19.92 6.39
CA GLY A 265 7.11 20.25 7.82
C GLY A 265 7.78 21.58 8.17
N ARG A 266 8.50 22.21 7.23
CA ARG A 266 8.98 23.60 7.41
C ARG A 266 7.84 24.62 7.35
N GLN A 267 6.69 24.24 6.80
CA GLN A 267 5.53 25.14 6.68
C GLN A 267 4.75 25.21 7.99
N SER A 268 4.63 24.09 8.68
CA SER A 268 4.09 23.95 10.03
C SER A 268 4.44 22.57 10.59
N SER A 269 4.53 22.45 11.92
CA SER A 269 4.96 21.22 12.60
C SER A 269 4.00 20.04 12.46
N ASP A 270 2.74 20.31 12.08
CA ASP A 270 1.67 19.33 11.84
C ASP A 270 1.56 18.87 10.38
N VAL A 271 2.42 19.38 9.47
CA VAL A 271 2.40 19.02 8.05
C VAL A 271 3.53 18.02 7.72
N PRO A 272 3.24 16.91 7.00
CA PRO A 272 1.93 16.46 6.54
C PRO A 272 1.07 15.92 7.69
N HIS A 273 -0.26 16.10 7.55
CA HIS A 273 -1.23 15.69 8.57
C HIS A 273 -1.48 14.18 8.53
N GLU A 274 -1.32 13.57 7.34
CA GLU A 274 -1.37 12.12 7.17
C GLU A 274 -0.25 11.67 6.21
N ILE A 275 0.54 10.68 6.64
CA ILE A 275 1.40 9.89 5.75
C ILE A 275 0.70 8.55 5.55
N LEU A 276 0.02 8.44 4.41
CA LEU A 276 -0.87 7.34 4.07
C LEU A 276 -0.12 6.29 3.24
N MET A 277 0.23 5.16 3.85
CA MET A 277 0.95 4.09 3.18
C MET A 277 -0.01 3.10 2.52
N VAL A 278 0.12 2.93 1.20
CA VAL A 278 -0.64 1.96 0.43
C VAL A 278 0.14 0.66 0.34
N ILE A 279 -0.51 -0.43 0.72
CA ILE A 279 0.07 -1.77 0.73
C ILE A 279 -0.85 -2.76 0.00
N ASP A 280 -0.22 -3.75 -0.63
CA ASP A 280 -0.91 -4.81 -1.35
C ASP A 280 -1.22 -5.98 -0.41
N GLY A 281 -2.51 -6.20 -0.14
CA GLY A 281 -3.00 -7.25 0.75
C GLY A 281 -2.72 -8.67 0.25
N THR A 282 -2.29 -8.86 -1.00
CA THR A 282 -1.92 -10.17 -1.55
C THR A 282 -0.50 -10.60 -1.18
N THR A 283 0.31 -9.67 -0.68
CA THR A 283 1.77 -9.88 -0.54
C THR A 283 2.19 -10.47 0.81
N GLY A 284 1.26 -10.66 1.75
CA GLY A 284 1.52 -11.33 3.03
C GLY A 284 2.69 -10.71 3.79
N GLN A 285 3.68 -11.53 4.17
CA GLN A 285 4.89 -11.10 4.91
C GLN A 285 5.68 -9.96 4.22
N ASN A 286 5.60 -9.85 2.89
CA ASN A 286 6.27 -8.74 2.19
C ASN A 286 5.66 -7.37 2.54
N ALA A 287 4.35 -7.31 2.79
CA ALA A 287 3.71 -6.06 3.25
C ALA A 287 4.24 -5.65 4.62
N ILE A 288 4.41 -6.60 5.55
CA ILE A 288 4.96 -6.37 6.89
C ILE A 288 6.38 -5.80 6.80
N ALA A 289 7.24 -6.46 6.00
CA ALA A 289 8.61 -5.99 5.77
C ALA A 289 8.67 -4.58 5.17
N GLN A 290 7.74 -4.26 4.25
CA GLN A 290 7.62 -2.92 3.68
C GLN A 290 7.21 -1.88 4.72
N VAL A 291 6.15 -2.13 5.50
CA VAL A 291 5.69 -1.19 6.54
C VAL A 291 6.81 -0.91 7.54
N ARG A 292 7.56 -1.94 7.94
CA ARG A 292 8.73 -1.80 8.82
C ARG A 292 9.81 -0.89 8.20
N ALA A 293 10.15 -1.12 6.93
CA ALA A 293 11.19 -0.35 6.25
C ALA A 293 10.81 1.12 6.07
N PHE A 294 9.56 1.41 5.71
CA PHE A 294 9.05 2.78 5.57
C PHE A 294 8.93 3.48 6.93
N SER A 295 8.37 2.81 7.94
CA SER A 295 8.18 3.38 9.28
C SER A 295 9.50 3.72 9.99
N ALA A 296 10.60 3.05 9.61
CA ALA A 296 11.94 3.39 10.10
C ALA A 296 12.48 4.73 9.55
N LYS A 297 11.84 5.31 8.52
CA LYS A 297 12.33 6.50 7.80
C LYS A 297 11.35 7.65 7.80
N VAL A 298 10.05 7.37 7.75
CA VAL A 298 8.99 8.37 7.79
C VAL A 298 7.91 7.94 8.78
N PRO A 299 7.27 8.88 9.52
CA PRO A 299 6.24 8.56 10.50
C PRO A 299 4.92 8.21 9.80
N VAL A 300 4.79 6.96 9.31
CA VAL A 300 3.55 6.46 8.70
C VAL A 300 2.40 6.54 9.72
N SER A 301 1.35 7.28 9.39
CA SER A 301 0.23 7.57 10.30
C SER A 301 -1.06 6.83 9.93
N GLY A 302 -1.14 6.26 8.73
CA GLY A 302 -2.27 5.46 8.29
C GLY A 302 -1.93 4.49 7.17
N LEU A 303 -2.72 3.42 7.07
CA LEU A 303 -2.59 2.39 6.04
C LEU A 303 -3.81 2.36 5.12
N VAL A 304 -3.57 2.02 3.86
CA VAL A 304 -4.57 1.54 2.91
C VAL A 304 -4.18 0.14 2.45
N VAL A 305 -5.06 -0.83 2.65
CA VAL A 305 -4.84 -2.21 2.21
C VAL A 305 -5.63 -2.47 0.94
N THR A 306 -4.96 -2.61 -0.20
CA THR A 306 -5.59 -2.82 -1.51
C THR A 306 -5.64 -4.30 -1.89
N LYS A 307 -6.39 -4.61 -2.96
CA LYS A 307 -6.49 -5.94 -3.59
C LYS A 307 -6.98 -7.05 -2.65
N LEU A 308 -7.86 -6.69 -1.72
CA LEU A 308 -8.42 -7.65 -0.77
C LEU A 308 -9.45 -8.59 -1.41
N ASP A 309 -10.03 -8.19 -2.54
CA ASP A 309 -11.03 -8.94 -3.31
C ASP A 309 -10.49 -10.19 -4.01
N GLY A 310 -9.19 -10.26 -4.28
CA GLY A 310 -8.57 -11.36 -5.04
C GLY A 310 -7.78 -12.36 -4.20
N THR A 311 -7.80 -12.29 -2.87
CA THR A 311 -6.75 -12.94 -2.05
C THR A 311 -7.26 -13.97 -1.04
N ALA A 312 -6.56 -15.12 -1.00
CA ALA A 312 -6.63 -16.07 0.12
C ALA A 312 -5.76 -15.63 1.32
N LYS A 313 -4.97 -14.57 1.16
CA LYS A 313 -3.98 -14.04 2.13
C LYS A 313 -4.44 -12.77 2.82
N GLY A 314 -5.76 -12.57 2.93
CA GLY A 314 -6.34 -11.39 3.59
C GLY A 314 -5.97 -11.26 5.07
N GLY A 315 -5.38 -12.29 5.68
CA GLY A 315 -4.97 -12.29 7.09
C GLY A 315 -3.84 -11.31 7.41
N VAL A 316 -3.09 -10.83 6.42
CA VAL A 316 -1.96 -9.89 6.67
C VAL A 316 -2.38 -8.64 7.46
N VAL A 317 -3.65 -8.23 7.35
CA VAL A 317 -4.26 -7.12 8.08
C VAL A 317 -4.14 -7.31 9.60
N PHE A 318 -4.29 -8.53 10.12
CA PHE A 318 -4.15 -8.83 11.55
C PHE A 318 -2.70 -8.72 12.02
N ALA A 319 -1.76 -9.24 11.22
CA ALA A 319 -0.34 -9.14 11.53
C ALA A 319 0.11 -7.67 11.58
N LEU A 320 -0.32 -6.86 10.61
CA LEU A 320 -0.04 -5.43 10.57
C LEU A 320 -0.63 -4.67 11.76
N ALA A 321 -1.87 -4.98 12.12
CA ALA A 321 -2.56 -4.36 13.26
C ALA A 321 -1.78 -4.62 14.56
N ARG A 322 -1.38 -5.87 14.79
CA ARG A 322 -0.68 -6.27 16.02
C ARG A 322 0.76 -5.76 16.07
N GLU A 323 1.48 -5.78 14.95
CA GLU A 323 2.89 -5.42 14.93
C GLU A 323 3.13 -3.91 15.01
N PHE A 324 2.32 -3.12 14.29
CA PHE A 324 2.58 -1.69 14.13
C PHE A 324 1.58 -0.80 14.87
N GLY A 325 0.35 -1.27 15.12
CA GLY A 325 -0.71 -0.46 15.71
C GLY A 325 -1.10 0.78 14.87
N ILE A 326 -0.66 0.85 13.61
CA ILE A 326 -0.96 1.97 12.71
C ILE A 326 -2.42 1.85 12.26
N PRO A 327 -3.21 2.94 12.34
CA PRO A 327 -4.57 2.96 11.84
C PRO A 327 -4.71 2.49 10.40
N ILE A 328 -5.65 1.60 10.14
CA ILE A 328 -6.08 1.25 8.78
C ILE A 328 -7.25 2.17 8.45
N ARG A 329 -7.02 3.08 7.49
CA ARG A 329 -8.01 4.08 7.09
C ARG A 329 -8.99 3.52 6.08
N TYR A 330 -8.45 2.80 5.10
CA TYR A 330 -9.20 2.32 3.96
C TYR A 330 -8.81 0.90 3.56
N ALA A 331 -9.74 0.21 2.93
CA ALA A 331 -9.53 -1.06 2.27
C ALA A 331 -10.03 -0.99 0.82
N GLY A 332 -9.18 -1.44 -0.11
CA GLY A 332 -9.51 -1.56 -1.53
C GLY A 332 -9.98 -2.97 -1.83
N ILE A 333 -11.25 -3.10 -2.18
CA ILE A 333 -11.93 -4.37 -2.47
C ILE A 333 -12.34 -4.48 -3.96
N GLY A 334 -11.53 -3.95 -4.87
CA GLY A 334 -11.74 -4.03 -6.31
C GLY A 334 -11.29 -2.79 -7.06
N GLU A 335 -11.64 -2.72 -8.35
CA GLU A 335 -11.12 -1.72 -9.28
C GLU A 335 -11.96 -0.44 -9.40
N ARG A 336 -13.27 -0.50 -9.14
CA ARG A 336 -14.16 0.65 -9.31
C ARG A 336 -13.88 1.76 -8.27
N PRO A 337 -14.20 3.03 -8.56
CA PRO A 337 -13.99 4.13 -7.63
C PRO A 337 -14.61 3.90 -6.23
N GLU A 338 -15.81 3.34 -6.20
CA GLU A 338 -16.57 3.01 -4.99
C GLU A 338 -16.00 1.83 -4.19
N ASP A 339 -14.98 1.14 -4.71
CA ASP A 339 -14.37 -0.04 -4.08
C ASP A 339 -13.28 0.33 -3.06
N LEU A 340 -12.99 1.61 -2.88
CA LEU A 340 -12.22 2.10 -1.74
C LEU A 340 -13.17 2.41 -0.59
N ARG A 341 -13.18 1.54 0.43
CA ARG A 341 -14.09 1.64 1.57
C ARG A 341 -13.33 2.06 2.81
N VAL A 342 -13.99 2.79 3.71
CA VAL A 342 -13.47 3.03 5.07
C VAL A 342 -13.33 1.67 5.75
N PHE A 343 -12.20 1.42 6.39
CA PHE A 343 -11.94 0.13 7.02
C PHE A 343 -12.75 -0.02 8.31
N ASP A 344 -13.56 -1.07 8.36
CA ASP A 344 -14.37 -1.46 9.52
C ASP A 344 -13.99 -2.88 9.95
N ALA A 345 -13.55 -3.04 11.20
CA ALA A 345 -13.05 -4.31 11.72
C ALA A 345 -14.13 -5.41 11.66
N ALA A 346 -15.35 -5.10 12.10
CA ALA A 346 -16.44 -6.07 12.13
C ALA A 346 -16.84 -6.53 10.73
N THR A 347 -17.06 -5.59 9.81
CA THR A 347 -17.41 -5.86 8.41
C THR A 347 -16.31 -6.66 7.71
N PHE A 348 -15.04 -6.34 7.98
CA PHE A 348 -13.91 -7.09 7.41
C PHE A 348 -13.87 -8.53 7.91
N VAL A 349 -13.97 -8.74 9.24
CA VAL A 349 -13.98 -10.09 9.82
C VAL A 349 -15.20 -10.88 9.35
N ASP A 350 -16.37 -10.26 9.30
CA ASP A 350 -17.60 -10.90 8.81
C ASP A 350 -17.52 -11.33 7.36
N ALA A 351 -16.70 -10.65 6.57
CA ALA A 351 -16.50 -11.00 5.17
C ALA A 351 -15.38 -12.06 4.98
N LEU A 352 -14.50 -12.24 5.98
CA LEU A 352 -13.50 -13.32 6.03
C LEU A 352 -14.06 -14.62 6.61
N LEU A 353 -15.13 -14.56 7.39
CA LEU A 353 -15.76 -15.70 8.02
C LEU A 353 -17.03 -16.12 7.26
N PRO A 354 -17.43 -17.41 7.29
CA PRO A 354 -18.70 -17.85 6.71
C PRO A 354 -19.91 -17.24 7.44
N GLU A 355 -20.99 -16.96 6.70
CA GLU A 355 -22.24 -16.37 7.25
C GLU A 355 -22.96 -17.28 8.25
N SER A 356 -22.81 -18.60 8.09
CA SER A 356 -23.32 -19.59 9.04
C SER A 356 -22.50 -20.88 8.93
N LEU A 357 -22.49 -21.66 10.01
CA LEU A 357 -21.90 -23.00 10.00
C LEU A 357 -22.78 -24.01 9.22
N SER A 358 -24.00 -23.63 8.83
CA SER A 358 -25.02 -24.49 8.23
C SER A 358 -25.43 -24.01 6.83
N THR A 359 -24.95 -24.69 5.78
CA THR A 359 -25.57 -24.66 4.43
C THR A 359 -25.17 -25.87 3.60
#